data_AF-A0A924DKF5-F1
#
_entry.id   AF-A0A924DKF5-F1
#
_cell.length_a   1.000
_cell.length_b   1.000
_cell.length_c   1.000
_cell.angle_alpha   90.00
_cell.angle_beta   90.00
_cell.angle_gamma   90.00
#
_symmetry.space_group_name_H-M   'P 1'
#
loop_
_entity.id
_entity.type
_entity.pdbx_description
1 polymer ?
#
loop_
_entity_poly.entity_id
_entity_poly.type
_entity_poly.pdbx_seq_one_letter_code
_entity_poly.pdbx_strand_id
1 'polypeptide(L)'
;MLEISNLKSNTILMISKSNQDVVVILLVLILLYLAVWIIGYFTHKLPSFISALNITTASAVVGYWTIRQFQLQQHYFELREIVVLGIEVIIFITAVYTIASGFKYKWITTMQYLVFGIHLLLLLLGLIFMFTFKINKLL
;
A
#
# COMPACT_ATOMS: atom_id res chain seq x y z
N MET A 1 31.63 7.56 28.44
CA MET A 1 30.73 6.42 28.80
C MET A 1 29.25 6.85 28.83
N LEU A 2 28.90 7.96 29.50
CA LEU A 2 27.54 8.56 29.50
C LEU A 2 27.01 8.98 28.11
N GLU A 3 27.90 9.42 27.22
CA GLU A 3 27.52 9.89 25.88
C GLU A 3 27.08 8.73 24.96
N ILE A 4 27.76 7.59 25.07
CA ILE A 4 27.45 6.36 24.30
C ILE A 4 26.11 5.76 24.78
N SER A 5 25.81 5.81 26.08
CA SER A 5 24.52 5.36 26.60
C SER A 5 23.35 6.23 26.14
N ASN A 6 23.54 7.56 26.06
CA ASN A 6 22.51 8.48 25.58
C ASN A 6 22.25 8.33 24.07
N LEU A 7 23.30 8.17 23.26
CA LEU A 7 23.17 7.85 21.84
C LEU A 7 22.40 6.55 21.62
N LYS A 8 22.74 5.48 22.36
CA LYS A 8 22.04 4.19 22.25
C LYS A 8 20.57 4.30 22.66
N SER A 9 20.26 5.04 23.72
CA SER A 9 18.88 5.26 24.17
C SER A 9 18.04 6.02 23.14
N ASN A 10 18.59 7.09 22.56
CA ASN A 10 17.91 7.90 21.54
C ASN A 10 17.64 7.11 20.25
N THR A 11 18.58 6.27 19.81
CA THR A 11 18.41 5.41 18.63
C THR A 11 17.31 4.37 18.87
N ILE A 12 17.28 3.72 20.04
CA ILE A 12 16.24 2.74 20.40
C ILE A 12 14.86 3.40 20.42
N LEU A 13 14.76 4.62 20.95
CA LEU A 13 13.51 5.37 21.03
C LEU A 13 13.02 5.84 19.64
N MET A 14 13.91 6.24 18.73
CA MET A 14 13.54 6.56 17.35
C MET A 14 13.03 5.33 16.58
N ILE A 15 13.68 4.17 16.76
CA ILE A 15 13.28 2.93 16.09
C ILE A 15 11.92 2.44 16.59
N SER A 16 11.69 2.46 17.92
CA SER A 16 10.42 2.01 18.49
C SER A 16 9.24 2.85 18.02
N LYS A 17 9.43 4.18 17.92
CA LYS A 17 8.41 5.09 17.41
C LYS A 17 8.10 4.85 15.93
N SER A 18 9.13 4.73 15.09
CA SER A 18 8.97 4.45 13.64
C SER A 18 8.20 3.15 13.40
N ASN A 19 8.52 2.09 14.14
CA ASN A 19 7.82 0.81 14.03
C ASN A 19 6.34 0.91 14.42
N GLN A 20 6.03 1.69 15.46
CA GLN A 20 4.65 1.93 15.89
C GLN A 20 3.86 2.71 14.84
N ASP A 21 4.47 3.73 14.22
CA ASP A 21 3.83 4.52 13.17
C ASP A 21 3.45 3.65 11.96
N VAL A 22 4.33 2.73 11.53
CA VAL A 22 4.05 1.81 10.42
C VAL A 22 2.88 0.87 10.74
N VAL A 23 2.81 0.32 11.96
CA VAL A 23 1.69 -0.55 12.38
C VAL A 23 0.38 0.22 12.38
N VAL A 24 0.38 1.46 12.90
CA VAL A 24 -0.81 2.31 12.92
C VAL A 24 -1.29 2.61 11.49
N ILE A 25 -0.38 2.96 10.58
CA ILE A 25 -0.72 3.21 9.17
C ILE A 25 -1.33 1.95 8.53
N LEU A 26 -0.73 0.78 8.73
CA LEU A 26 -1.27 -0.48 8.20
C LEU A 26 -2.68 -0.77 8.71
N LEU A 27 -2.92 -0.59 10.02
CA LEU A 27 -4.24 -0.76 10.61
C LEU A 27 -5.27 0.18 10.00
N VAL A 28 -4.92 1.47 9.84
CA VAL A 28 -5.81 2.46 9.22
C VAL A 28 -6.12 2.07 7.77
N LEU A 29 -5.12 1.63 7.00
CA LEU A 29 -5.32 1.18 5.62
C LEU A 29 -6.24 -0.04 5.55
N ILE A 30 -6.04 -1.05 6.40
CA ILE A 30 -6.90 -2.24 6.45
C ILE A 30 -8.34 -1.86 6.78
N LEU A 31 -8.54 -0.99 7.79
CA LEU A 31 -9.87 -0.50 8.16
C LEU A 31 -10.53 0.26 7.01
N LEU A 32 -9.77 1.05 6.25
CA LEU A 32 -10.27 1.77 5.09
C LEU A 32 -10.71 0.81 3.98
N TYR A 33 -9.94 -0.24 3.68
CA TYR A 33 -10.33 -1.28 2.72
C TYR A 33 -11.60 -2.00 3.16
N LEU A 34 -11.71 -2.38 4.43
CA LEU A 34 -12.90 -3.03 4.98
C LEU A 34 -14.12 -2.10 4.92
N ALA A 35 -13.96 -0.82 5.27
CA ALA A 35 -15.03 0.17 5.20
C ALA A 35 -15.53 0.36 3.76
N VAL A 36 -14.61 0.48 2.80
CA VAL A 36 -14.94 0.56 1.36
C VAL A 36 -15.72 -0.67 0.90
N TRP A 37 -15.29 -1.87 1.33
CA TRP A 37 -15.97 -3.11 0.98
C TRP A 37 -17.39 -3.18 1.56
N ILE A 38 -17.55 -2.89 2.85
CA ILE A 38 -18.83 -2.92 3.55
C ILE A 38 -19.79 -1.88 2.94
N ILE A 39 -19.37 -0.61 2.86
CA ILE A 39 -20.21 0.47 2.33
C ILE A 39 -20.58 0.17 0.87
N GLY A 40 -19.60 -0.18 0.04
CA GLY A 40 -19.84 -0.46 -1.36
C GLY A 40 -20.80 -1.63 -1.59
N TYR A 41 -20.73 -2.65 -0.73
CA TYR A 41 -21.65 -3.79 -0.75
C TYR A 41 -23.08 -3.36 -0.43
N PHE A 42 -23.29 -2.62 0.66
CA PHE A 42 -24.62 -2.16 1.07
C PHE A 42 -25.23 -1.11 0.14
N THR A 43 -24.41 -0.29 -0.55
CA THR A 43 -24.92 0.71 -1.50
C THR A 43 -25.04 0.18 -2.93
N HIS A 44 -24.73 -1.08 -3.20
CA HIS A 44 -24.66 -1.68 -4.55
C HIS A 44 -23.75 -0.92 -5.54
N LYS A 45 -22.78 -0.16 -5.03
CA LYS A 45 -21.81 0.63 -5.81
C LYS A 45 -20.38 0.12 -5.64
N LEU A 46 -20.25 -1.12 -5.18
CA LEU A 46 -18.98 -1.76 -4.85
C LEU A 46 -17.92 -1.65 -5.98
N PRO A 47 -18.26 -1.88 -7.28
CA PRO A 47 -17.29 -1.70 -8.36
C PRO A 47 -16.69 -0.29 -8.39
N SER A 48 -17.53 0.74 -8.17
CA SER A 48 -17.08 2.13 -8.24
C SER A 48 -16.15 2.49 -7.09
N PHE A 49 -16.48 2.07 -5.87
CA PHE A 49 -15.62 2.34 -4.72
C PHE A 49 -14.30 1.58 -4.82
N ILE A 50 -14.32 0.33 -5.30
CA ILE A 50 -13.11 -0.46 -5.51
C ILE A 50 -12.22 0.18 -6.58
N SER A 51 -12.77 0.60 -7.72
CA SER A 51 -11.98 1.27 -8.75
C SER A 51 -11.38 2.58 -8.23
N ALA A 52 -12.15 3.37 -7.47
CA ALA A 52 -11.61 4.60 -6.85
C ALA A 52 -10.47 4.29 -5.86
N LEU A 53 -10.59 3.22 -5.08
CA LEU A 53 -9.55 2.81 -4.15
C LEU A 53 -8.29 2.34 -4.89
N ASN A 54 -8.43 1.51 -5.93
CA ASN A 54 -7.31 1.03 -6.74
C ASN A 54 -6.58 2.18 -7.45
N ILE A 55 -7.30 3.20 -7.95
CA ILE A 55 -6.70 4.43 -8.48
C ILE A 55 -5.88 5.13 -7.40
N THR A 56 -6.47 5.30 -6.21
CA THR A 56 -5.84 6.00 -5.09
C THR A 56 -4.58 5.27 -4.64
N THR A 57 -4.62 3.95 -4.52
CA THR A 57 -3.47 3.16 -4.07
C THR A 57 -2.36 3.13 -5.11
N ALA A 58 -2.71 2.87 -6.38
CA ALA A 58 -1.71 2.83 -7.45
C ALA A 58 -1.05 4.20 -7.65
N SER A 59 -1.82 5.29 -7.60
CA SER A 59 -1.26 6.66 -7.66
C SER A 59 -0.39 7.00 -6.46
N ALA A 60 -0.74 6.56 -5.25
CA ALA A 60 0.10 6.75 -4.07
C ALA A 60 1.42 5.99 -4.18
N VAL A 61 1.41 4.74 -4.67
CA VAL A 61 2.62 3.93 -4.85
C VAL A 61 3.52 4.55 -5.93
N VAL A 62 2.96 4.88 -7.09
CA VAL A 62 3.70 5.53 -8.18
C VAL A 62 4.26 6.87 -7.73
N GLY A 63 3.45 7.71 -7.08
CA GLY A 63 3.86 9.03 -6.59
C GLY A 63 4.98 8.97 -5.56
N TYR A 64 4.85 8.08 -4.55
CA TYR A 64 5.90 7.83 -3.58
C TYR A 64 7.21 7.42 -4.27
N TRP A 65 7.11 6.48 -5.21
CA TRP A 65 8.28 5.98 -5.91
C TRP A 65 8.93 7.06 -6.77
N THR A 66 8.14 7.86 -7.50
CA THR A 66 8.62 9.02 -8.28
C THR A 66 9.38 10.01 -7.40
N ILE A 67 8.82 10.39 -6.23
CA ILE A 67 9.48 11.28 -5.28
C ILE A 67 10.82 10.68 -4.82
N ARG A 68 10.83 9.38 -4.48
CA ARG A 68 12.04 8.68 -4.03
C ARG A 68 13.12 8.66 -5.10
N GLN A 69 12.77 8.51 -6.36
CA GLN A 69 13.75 8.58 -7.46
C GLN A 69 14.36 9.96 -7.61
N PHE A 70 13.57 11.03 -7.51
CA PHE A 70 14.11 12.39 -7.59
C PHE A 70 15.10 12.71 -6.46
N GLN A 71 14.97 12.04 -5.31
CA GLN A 71 15.90 12.20 -4.19
C GLN A 71 17.21 11.42 -4.37
N LEU A 72 17.23 10.37 -5.19
CA LEU A 72 18.41 9.53 -5.45
C LEU A 72 19.09 9.99 -6.75
N GLN A 73 20.22 10.69 -6.66
CA GLN A 73 20.91 11.26 -7.83
C GLN A 73 21.44 10.22 -8.83
N GLN A 74 21.61 8.96 -8.43
CA GLN A 74 21.98 7.83 -9.29
C GLN A 74 21.28 6.56 -8.78
N HIS A 75 20.13 6.23 -9.34
CA HIS A 75 19.44 4.96 -9.04
C HIS A 75 19.37 4.10 -10.31
N TYR A 76 19.94 2.90 -10.23
CA TYR A 76 19.73 1.89 -11.26
C TYR A 76 18.43 1.16 -10.94
N PHE A 77 17.49 1.19 -11.87
CA PHE A 77 16.26 0.43 -11.72
C PHE A 77 16.57 -1.06 -11.63
N GLU A 78 16.22 -1.67 -10.50
CA GLU A 78 16.20 -3.11 -10.42
C GLU A 78 15.00 -3.65 -11.21
N LEU A 79 15.19 -4.78 -11.89
CA LEU A 79 14.13 -5.47 -12.66
C LEU A 79 12.86 -5.69 -11.82
N ARG A 80 13.03 -5.99 -10.52
CA ARG A 80 11.92 -6.14 -9.55
C ARG A 80 11.09 -4.87 -9.41
N GLU A 81 11.73 -3.71 -9.33
CA GLU A 81 11.03 -2.42 -9.18
C GLU A 81 10.25 -2.08 -10.45
N ILE A 82 10.83 -2.32 -11.63
CA ILE A 82 10.16 -2.13 -12.92
C ILE A 82 8.89 -2.99 -12.99
N VAL A 83 8.98 -4.25 -12.59
CA VAL A 83 7.82 -5.17 -12.61
C VAL A 83 6.72 -4.68 -11.66
N VAL A 84 7.05 -4.29 -10.44
CA VAL A 84 6.06 -3.79 -9.46
C VAL A 84 5.38 -2.53 -9.98
N LEU A 85 6.15 -1.55 -10.45
CA LEU A 85 5.60 -0.30 -10.99
C LEU A 85 4.77 -0.52 -12.25
N GLY A 86 5.22 -1.43 -13.13
CA GLY A 86 4.46 -1.80 -14.32
C GLY A 86 3.09 -2.37 -13.97
N ILE A 87 3.04 -3.27 -12.96
CA ILE A 87 1.78 -3.81 -12.45
C ILE A 87 0.88 -2.70 -11.90
N GLU A 88 1.42 -1.79 -11.07
CA GLU A 88 0.65 -0.67 -10.50
C GLU A 88 0.10 0.26 -11.58
N VAL A 89 0.87 0.56 -12.62
CA VAL A 89 0.41 1.37 -13.75
C VAL A 89 -0.72 0.68 -14.52
N ILE A 90 -0.62 -0.65 -14.73
CA ILE A 90 -1.71 -1.42 -15.35
C ILE A 90 -2.96 -1.39 -14.47
N ILE A 91 -2.82 -1.55 -13.15
CA ILE A 91 -3.93 -1.45 -12.19
C ILE A 91 -4.59 -0.08 -12.28
N PHE A 92 -3.79 0.99 -12.31
CA PHE A 92 -4.28 2.36 -12.44
C PHE A 92 -5.07 2.55 -13.74
N ILE A 93 -4.51 2.19 -14.89
CA ILE A 93 -5.15 2.34 -16.19
C ILE A 93 -6.44 1.53 -16.26
N THR A 94 -6.43 0.28 -15.80
CA THR A 94 -7.62 -0.57 -15.80
C THR A 94 -8.70 -0.03 -14.87
N ALA A 95 -8.35 0.57 -13.74
CA ALA A 95 -9.29 1.19 -12.82
C ALA A 95 -9.94 2.45 -13.42
N VAL A 96 -9.13 3.33 -14.02
CA VAL A 96 -9.61 4.51 -14.77
C VAL A 96 -10.53 4.08 -15.91
N TYR A 97 -10.12 3.07 -16.70
CA TYR A 97 -10.92 2.56 -17.80
C TYR A 97 -12.24 1.93 -17.33
N THR A 98 -12.25 1.25 -16.19
CA THR A 98 -13.48 0.69 -15.59
C THR A 98 -14.50 1.80 -15.31
N ILE A 99 -14.05 2.92 -14.73
CA ILE A 99 -14.91 4.08 -14.45
C ILE A 99 -15.34 4.76 -15.76
N ALA A 100 -14.40 5.04 -16.67
CA ALA A 100 -14.68 5.73 -17.93
C ALA A 100 -15.63 4.96 -18.84
N SER A 101 -15.57 3.63 -18.83
CA SER A 101 -16.49 2.77 -19.59
C SER A 101 -17.84 2.54 -18.89
N GLY A 102 -18.09 3.16 -17.74
CA GLY A 102 -19.33 3.02 -16.99
C GLY A 102 -19.58 1.58 -16.52
N PHE A 103 -18.54 0.84 -16.17
CA PHE A 103 -18.61 -0.56 -15.70
C PHE A 103 -19.21 -1.55 -16.73
N LYS A 104 -19.20 -1.20 -18.02
CA LYS A 104 -19.78 -2.03 -19.10
C LYS A 104 -19.13 -3.40 -19.23
N TYR A 105 -17.80 -3.47 -19.03
CA TYR A 105 -17.03 -4.69 -19.24
C TYR A 105 -16.86 -5.48 -17.93
N LYS A 106 -17.63 -6.56 -17.79
CA LYS A 106 -17.62 -7.42 -16.60
C LYS A 106 -16.24 -7.98 -16.27
N TRP A 107 -15.46 -8.39 -17.28
CA TRP A 107 -14.14 -8.98 -17.06
C TRP A 107 -13.16 -7.99 -16.40
N ILE A 108 -13.20 -6.70 -16.77
CA ILE A 108 -12.35 -5.66 -16.18
C ILE A 108 -12.78 -5.41 -14.73
N THR A 109 -14.08 -5.38 -14.50
CA THR A 109 -14.64 -5.26 -13.15
C THR A 109 -14.21 -6.43 -12.26
N THR A 110 -14.22 -7.66 -12.76
CA THR A 110 -13.70 -8.84 -12.03
C THR A 110 -12.21 -8.69 -11.71
N MET A 111 -11.39 -8.20 -12.65
CA MET A 111 -9.98 -7.94 -12.39
C MET A 111 -9.78 -6.89 -11.28
N GLN A 112 -10.61 -5.84 -11.24
CA GLN A 112 -10.57 -4.85 -10.16
C GLN A 112 -10.84 -5.45 -8.78
N TYR A 113 -11.78 -6.39 -8.68
CA TYR A 113 -12.03 -7.15 -7.45
C TYR A 113 -10.85 -8.01 -7.02
N LEU A 114 -10.21 -8.70 -7.98
CA LEU A 114 -9.03 -9.53 -7.69
C LEU A 114 -7.88 -8.67 -7.16
N VAL A 115 -7.59 -7.56 -7.83
CA VAL A 115 -6.55 -6.62 -7.40
C VAL A 115 -6.84 -6.06 -6.01
N PHE A 116 -8.09 -5.65 -5.75
CA PHE A 116 -8.51 -5.19 -4.43
C PHE A 116 -8.26 -6.26 -3.35
N GLY A 117 -8.62 -7.51 -3.61
CA GLY A 117 -8.39 -8.63 -2.71
C GLY A 117 -6.91 -8.89 -2.46
N ILE A 118 -6.08 -8.82 -3.51
CA ILE A 118 -4.62 -8.97 -3.40
C ILE A 118 -4.02 -7.84 -2.55
N HIS A 119 -4.40 -6.59 -2.77
CA HIS A 119 -3.93 -5.47 -1.95
C HIS A 119 -4.30 -5.64 -0.48
N LEU A 120 -5.55 -6.01 -0.19
CA LEU A 120 -5.98 -6.28 1.19
C LEU A 120 -5.20 -7.44 1.81
N LEU A 121 -4.97 -8.53 1.06
CA LEU A 121 -4.18 -9.67 1.51
C LEU A 121 -2.73 -9.26 1.81
N LEU A 122 -2.10 -8.44 0.97
CA LEU A 122 -0.75 -7.94 1.21
C LEU A 122 -0.67 -7.06 2.47
N LEU A 123 -1.66 -6.21 2.71
CA LEU A 123 -1.74 -5.42 3.94
C LEU A 123 -1.87 -6.32 5.19
N LEU A 124 -2.73 -7.34 5.13
CA LEU A 124 -2.90 -8.31 6.21
C LEU A 124 -1.62 -9.12 6.46
N LEU A 125 -0.96 -9.59 5.40
CA LEU A 125 0.32 -10.30 5.50
C LEU A 125 1.40 -9.41 6.11
N GLY A 126 1.49 -8.14 5.68
CA GLY A 126 2.40 -7.17 6.28
C GLY A 126 2.15 -6.98 7.77
N LEU A 127 0.88 -6.84 8.17
CA LEU A 127 0.50 -6.71 9.58
C LEU A 127 0.84 -7.97 10.40
N ILE A 128 0.50 -9.17 9.89
CA ILE A 128 0.82 -10.45 10.53
C ILE A 128 2.33 -10.61 10.66
N PHE A 129 3.08 -10.28 9.62
CA PHE A 129 4.54 -10.34 9.63
C PHE A 129 5.11 -9.42 10.73
N MET A 130 4.63 -8.17 10.82
CA MET A 130 5.08 -7.23 11.86
C MET A 130 4.80 -7.73 13.28
N PHE A 131 3.62 -8.30 13.52
CA PHE A 131 3.27 -8.86 14.84
C PHE A 131 4.03 -10.15 15.18
N THR A 132 4.20 -11.04 14.19
CA THR A 132 4.85 -12.34 14.37
C THR A 132 6.33 -12.18 14.65
N PHE A 133 7.01 -11.37 13.84
CA PHE A 133 8.46 -11.23 13.95
C PHE A 133 8.90 -10.16 14.96
N LYS A 134 7.95 -9.45 15.60
CA LYS A 134 8.20 -8.30 16.49
C LYS A 134 9.40 -7.51 15.98
N ILE A 135 9.20 -6.62 14.99
CA ILE A 135 10.24 -5.80 14.32
C ILE A 135 11.03 -4.87 15.29
N ASN A 136 10.99 -5.13 16.59
CA ASN A 136 12.01 -4.71 17.55
C ASN A 136 13.38 -5.39 17.34
N LYS A 137 13.51 -6.41 16.45
CA LYS A 137 14.75 -7.21 16.29
C LYS A 137 15.28 -7.40 14.87
N LEU A 138 14.65 -6.83 13.84
CA LEU A 138 15.15 -6.90 12.46
C LEU A 138 15.71 -5.55 12.02
N LEU A 139 16.79 -5.14 12.69
CA LEU A 139 17.85 -4.25 12.20
C LEU A 139 19.05 -4.36 13.16
#